data_AF-A0A5K1D5T2-F1
#
_entry.id   AF-A0A5K1D5T2-F1
#
_cell.length_a   1.000
_cell.length_b   1.000
_cell.length_c   1.000
_cell.angle_alpha   90.00
_cell.angle_beta   90.00
_cell.angle_gamma   90.00
#
_symmetry.space_group_name_H-M   'P 1'
#
loop_
_entity.id
_entity.type
_entity.pdbx_description
1 polymer ?
#
loop_
_entity_poly.entity_id
_entity_poly.type
_entity_poly.pdbx_seq_one_letter_code
_entity_poly.pdbx_strand_id
1 'polypeptide(L)' 'GPSYGSKGKVLLAYEKNGSSKVCVRFDNPVLEGDDLGGLSVENHSFFCS' A
#
# COMPACT_ATOMS: atom_id res chain seq x y z
N GLY A 1 -1.80 2.46 9.90
CA GLY A 1 -1.35 2.84 8.57
C GLY A 1 0.13 3.16 8.61
N PRO A 2 0.74 3.57 7.50
CA PRO A 2 2.16 3.92 7.45
C PRO A 2 2.47 5.15 8.33
N SER A 3 3.68 5.21 8.88
CA SER A 3 4.18 6.38 9.61
C SER A 3 4.30 7.61 8.71
N TYR A 4 4.14 8.81 9.26
CA TYR A 4 4.34 10.05 8.50
C TYR A 4 5.79 10.12 7.98
N GLY A 5 5.95 10.45 6.70
CA GLY A 5 7.25 10.48 6.02
C GLY A 5 7.71 9.14 5.44
N SER A 6 6.92 8.07 5.60
CA SER A 6 7.19 6.79 4.92
C SER A 6 7.17 6.96 3.41
N LYS A 7 8.19 6.42 2.75
CA LYS A 7 8.34 6.40 1.29
C LYS A 7 8.09 5.00 0.77
N GLY A 8 7.57 4.93 -0.45
CA GLY A 8 7.28 3.67 -1.11
C GLY A 8 7.02 3.88 -2.59
N LYS A 9 6.81 2.78 -3.30
CA LYS A 9 6.52 2.74 -4.72
C LYS A 9 5.05 2.44 -4.97
N VAL A 10 4.40 3.24 -5.81
CA VAL A 10 3.03 2.95 -6.26
C VAL A 10 3.07 1.72 -7.16
N LEU A 11 2.30 0.69 -6.80
CA LEU A 11 2.16 -0.55 -7.58
C LEU A 11 0.91 -0.52 -8.46
N LEU A 12 -0.20 0.01 -7.93
CA LEU A 12 -1.49 0.03 -8.62
C LEU A 12 -2.28 1.25 -8.19
N ALA A 13 -2.98 1.86 -9.14
CA ALA A 13 -4.05 2.81 -8.87
C ALA A 13 -5.39 2.11 -9.18
N TYR A 14 -6.31 2.18 -8.25
CA TYR A 14 -7.65 1.62 -8.35
C TYR A 14 -8.67 2.73 -8.15
N GLU A 15 -9.47 2.98 -9.18
CA GLU A 15 -10.60 3.90 -9.11
C GLU A 15 -11.90 3.09 -9.10
N LYS A 16 -12.68 3.22 -8.03
CA LYS A 16 -14.03 2.63 -7.95
C LYS A 16 -14.99 3.55 -7.26
N ASN A 17 -16.11 3.84 -7.92
CA ASN A 17 -17.22 4.61 -7.37
C ASN A 17 -16.79 5.99 -6.81
N GLY A 18 -15.86 6.68 -7.48
CA GLY A 18 -15.34 7.98 -7.05
C GLY A 18 -14.31 7.93 -5.91
N SER A 19 -13.98 6.75 -5.39
CA SER A 19 -12.84 6.57 -4.49
C SER A 19 -11.61 6.20 -5.32
N SER A 20 -10.63 7.10 -5.29
CA SER A 20 -9.28 6.81 -5.81
C SER A 20 -8.48 6.16 -4.69
N LYS A 21 -8.12 4.89 -4.84
CA LYS A 21 -7.23 4.20 -3.93
C LYS A 21 -5.94 3.85 -4.65
N VAL A 22 -4.82 4.03 -3.98
CA VAL A 22 -3.51 3.66 -4.52
C VAL A 22 -2.87 2.61 -3.62
N CYS A 23 -2.45 1.52 -4.22
CA CYS A 23 -1.63 0.52 -3.56
C CYS A 23 -0.18 0.97 -3.61
N VAL A 24 0.42 1.16 -2.44
CA VAL A 24 1.82 1.56 -2.28
C VAL A 24 2.57 0.43 -1.59
N ARG A 25 3.68 0.00 -2.18
CA ARG A 25 4.65 -0.89 -1.55
C ARG A 25 5.73 -0.07 -0.86
N PHE A 26 5.85 -0.23 0.44
CA PHE A 26 6.84 0.44 1.27
C PHE A 26 8.11 -0.41 1.38
N ASP A 27 9.24 0.27 1.59
CA ASP A 27 10.52 -0.38 1.83
C ASP A 27 10.57 -1.03 3.23
N ASN A 28 9.81 -0.48 4.17
CA ASN A 28 9.64 -0.99 5.53
C ASN A 28 8.24 -1.61 5.71
N PRO A 29 8.09 -2.59 6.60
CA PRO A 29 6.77 -3.16 6.92
C PRO A 29 5.86 -2.10 7.56
N VAL A 30 4.58 -2.18 7.23
CA VAL A 30 3.52 -1.31 7.73
C VAL A 30 2.62 -2.15 8.64
N LEU A 31 2.27 -1.61 9.81
CA LEU A 31 1.50 -2.32 10.85
C LEU A 31 0.10 -2.80 10.41
N GLU A 32 -0.42 -2.24 9.31
CA GLU A 32 -1.68 -2.63 8.66
C GLU A 32 -1.47 -2.97 7.18
N GLY A 33 -0.22 -3.25 6.80
CA GLY A 33 0.11 -3.66 5.45
C GLY A 33 -0.43 -5.04 5.15
N ASP A 34 -0.67 -5.29 3.88
CA ASP A 34 -1.08 -6.58 3.32
C ASP A 34 0.02 -7.06 2.38
N ASP A 35 0.07 -8.36 2.11
CA ASP A 35 1.01 -8.96 1.16
C ASP A 35 0.48 -8.91 -0.29
N LEU A 36 -0.73 -8.37 -0.52
CA LEU A 36 -1.43 -8.33 -1.80
C LEU A 36 -1.62 -9.72 -2.40
N GLY A 37 -1.89 -10.72 -1.56
CA GLY A 37 -2.03 -12.11 -1.98
C GLY A 37 -0.76 -12.69 -2.59
N GLY A 38 0.40 -12.41 -1.98
CA GLY A 38 1.72 -12.91 -2.36
C GLY A 38 2.48 -12.07 -3.38
N LEU A 39 1.94 -10.91 -3.81
CA LEU A 39 2.61 -10.02 -4.76
C LEU A 39 3.64 -9.10 -4.11
N SER A 40 3.65 -9.01 -2.79
CA SER A 40 4.61 -8.21 -2.02
C SER A 40 5.15 -8.95 -0.80
N VAL A 41 6.24 -8.42 -0.25
CA VAL A 41 6.78 -8.91 1.03
C VAL A 41 5.71 -8.68 2.11
N GLU A 42 5.54 -9.66 3.00
CA GLU A 42 4.51 -9.65 4.04
C GLU A 42 4.47 -8.31 4.79
N ASN A 43 3.29 -7.68 4.85
CA ASN A 43 3.04 -6.38 5.48
C ASN A 43 3.71 -5.15 4.82
N HIS A 44 4.27 -5.25 3.61
CA HIS A 44 4.91 -4.08 2.97
C HIS A 44 3.96 -3.25 2.10
N SER A 45 2.76 -3.72 1.77
CA SER A 45 1.87 -2.99 0.87
C SER A 45 0.64 -2.44 1.57
N PHE A 46 0.21 -1.22 1.23
CA PHE A 46 -0.98 -0.61 1.84
C PHE A 46 -1.78 0.15 0.80
N PHE A 47 -3.11 0.09 0.89
CA PHE A 47 -4.01 0.91 0.07
C PHE A 47 -4.26 2.25 0.76
N CYS A 48 -3.74 3.33 0.18
CA CYS A 48 -4.04 4.69 0.60
C CYS A 48 -5.26 5.20 -0.15
N SER A 49 -6.18 5.85 0.57
CA SER A 49 -7.42 6.47 0.07
C SER A 49 -7.44 7.96 0.36
#